data_AF-R4SX72-F1
#
_entry.id   AF-R4SX72-F1
#
_cell.length_a   1.000
_cell.length_b   1.000
_cell.length_c   1.000
_cell.angle_alpha   90.00
_cell.angle_beta   90.00
_cell.angle_gamma   90.00
#
_symmetry.space_group_name_H-M   'P 1'
#
loop_
_entity.id
_entity.type
_entity.pdbx_description
1 polymer ?
#
loop_
_entity_poly.entity_id
_entity_poly.type
_entity_poly.pdbx_seq_one_letter_code
_entity_poly.pdbx_strand_id
1 'polypeptide(L)'
;MRGSLDAFNDILGGGFGTPDNGWVLRWLNSELSRSALGYEATARRLQRLLRTCHPSNRPAIQVRLLRAEREEGATLFDEIVEIIRDHGPDPDQPQDGIRLELL
;
A
#
# COMPACT_ATOMS: atom_id res chain seq x y z
N MET A 1 15.76 6.98 3.21
CA MET A 1 14.51 7.72 3.47
C MET A 1 13.39 6.70 3.47
N ARG A 2 12.72 6.53 4.62
CA ARG A 2 11.50 5.69 4.75
C ARG A 2 10.40 6.35 3.92
N GLY A 3 9.82 5.61 2.98
CA GLY A 3 8.83 6.12 2.03
C GLY A 3 7.50 6.42 2.72
N SER A 4 6.62 7.16 2.06
CA SER A 4 5.28 7.47 2.60
C SER A 4 4.45 6.23 2.92
N LEU A 5 4.72 5.08 2.26
CA LEU A 5 4.06 3.81 2.57
C LEU A 5 4.65 3.11 3.80
N ASP A 6 5.93 3.31 4.12
CA ASP A 6 6.51 2.78 5.36
C ASP A 6 5.89 3.49 6.56
N ALA A 7 5.70 4.81 6.46
CA ALA A 7 4.99 5.57 7.48
C ALA A 7 3.52 5.16 7.62
N PHE A 8 2.86 4.83 6.50
CA PHE A 8 1.49 4.28 6.52
C PHE A 8 1.45 2.91 7.21
N ASN A 9 2.39 2.02 6.87
CA ASN A 9 2.57 0.72 7.51
C ASN A 9 2.79 0.86 9.02
N ASP A 10 3.68 1.78 9.43
CA ASP A 10 3.97 2.05 10.85
C ASP A 10 2.73 2.54 11.62
N ILE A 11 1.81 3.27 10.97
CA ILE A 11 0.56 3.73 11.59
C ILE A 11 -0.40 2.55 11.84
N LEU A 12 -0.46 1.57 10.94
CA LEU A 12 -1.33 0.41 11.08
C LEU A 12 -0.85 -0.57 12.15
N GLY A 13 0.45 -0.55 12.47
CA GLY A 13 1.10 -1.45 13.44
C GLY A 13 0.85 -1.16 14.93
N GLY A 14 -0.06 -0.25 15.30
CA GLY A 14 -0.54 -0.17 16.68
C GLY A 14 -0.16 1.08 17.49
N GLY A 15 0.57 2.05 16.95
CA GLY A 15 1.12 3.17 17.73
C GLY A 15 0.19 4.37 18.01
N PHE A 16 -0.99 4.46 17.37
CA PHE A 16 -1.81 5.69 17.34
C PHE A 16 -3.27 5.45 17.76
N GLY A 17 -3.51 4.94 18.97
CA GLY A 17 -4.88 4.81 19.50
C GLY A 17 -5.70 3.71 18.84
N THR A 18 -5.03 2.71 18.29
CA THR A 18 -5.61 1.46 17.78
C THR A 18 -6.37 0.78 18.91
N PRO A 19 -7.63 0.38 18.72
CA PRO A 19 -8.39 -0.33 19.75
C PRO A 19 -7.68 -1.60 20.20
N ASP A 20 -7.84 -1.99 21.46
CA ASP A 20 -7.25 -3.21 22.03
C ASP A 20 -7.72 -4.50 21.33
N ASN A 21 -8.79 -4.40 20.52
CA ASN A 21 -9.34 -5.47 19.69
C ASN A 21 -9.24 -5.10 18.21
N GLY A 22 -9.45 -6.06 17.31
CA GLY A 22 -9.53 -5.83 15.88
C GLY A 22 -10.57 -4.78 15.49
N TRP A 23 -10.30 -4.05 14.39
CA TRP A 23 -11.13 -2.94 13.91
C TRP A 23 -11.32 -2.97 12.40
N VAL A 24 -12.34 -2.24 11.93
CA VAL A 24 -12.72 -2.22 10.51
C VAL A 24 -12.24 -0.91 9.86
N LEU A 25 -11.40 -1.02 8.84
CA LEU A 25 -11.05 0.09 7.96
C LEU A 25 -12.03 0.12 6.79
N ARG A 26 -12.92 1.12 6.77
CA ARG A 26 -13.84 1.37 5.66
C ARG A 26 -13.24 2.37 4.68
N TRP A 27 -12.95 1.92 3.47
CA TRP A 27 -12.50 2.80 2.39
C TRP A 27 -13.69 3.16 1.50
N LEU A 28 -14.30 4.31 1.80
CA LEU A 28 -15.41 4.84 1.02
C LEU A 28 -14.95 5.35 -0.35
N ASN A 29 -15.74 5.08 -1.39
CA ASN A 29 -15.42 5.39 -2.79
C ASN A 29 -14.11 4.72 -3.22
N SER A 30 -13.93 3.45 -2.83
CA SER A 30 -12.71 2.70 -3.14
C SER A 30 -12.51 2.53 -4.65
N GLU A 31 -13.59 2.46 -5.44
CA GLU A 31 -13.49 2.36 -6.90
C GLU A 31 -12.96 3.65 -7.55
N LEU A 32 -13.39 4.82 -7.07
CA LEU A 32 -12.80 6.09 -7.50
C LEU A 32 -11.31 6.14 -7.14
N SER A 33 -10.98 5.67 -5.94
CA SER A 33 -9.59 5.58 -5.48
C SER A 33 -8.78 4.60 -6.31
N ARG A 34 -9.35 3.46 -6.70
CA ARG A 34 -8.72 2.46 -7.58
C ARG A 34 -8.37 3.05 -8.93
N SER A 35 -9.29 3.80 -9.55
CA SER A 35 -8.99 4.51 -10.80
C SER A 35 -7.91 5.58 -10.61
N ALA A 36 -8.01 6.38 -9.55
CA ALA A 36 -7.06 7.47 -9.28
C ALA A 36 -5.65 6.98 -8.90
N LEU A 37 -5.55 5.81 -8.26
CA LEU A 37 -4.31 5.18 -7.79
C LEU A 37 -3.86 4.01 -8.69
N GLY A 38 -4.38 3.93 -9.92
CA GLY A 38 -4.04 2.91 -10.90
C GLY A 38 -2.63 3.06 -11.51
N TYR A 39 -2.41 2.46 -12.68
CA TYR A 39 -1.08 2.38 -13.30
C TYR A 39 -0.41 3.73 -13.55
N GLU A 40 -1.15 4.75 -13.97
CA GLU A 40 -0.57 6.08 -14.20
C GLU A 40 -0.01 6.70 -12.90
N ALA A 41 -0.77 6.64 -11.80
CA ALA A 41 -0.31 7.12 -10.50
C ALA A 41 0.89 6.30 -9.98
N THR A 42 0.87 4.99 -10.24
CA THR A 42 1.95 4.05 -9.91
C THR A 42 3.24 4.43 -10.63
N ALA A 43 3.18 4.64 -11.95
CA ALA A 43 4.31 5.06 -12.78
C ALA A 43 4.87 6.41 -12.31
N ARG A 44 4.01 7.42 -12.09
CA ARG A 44 4.42 8.73 -11.57
C ARG A 44 5.12 8.64 -10.21
N ARG A 45 4.67 7.75 -9.33
CA ARG A 45 5.33 7.49 -8.04
C ARG A 45 6.70 6.84 -8.23
N LEU A 46 6.80 5.80 -9.05
CA LEU A 46 8.05 5.08 -9.32
C LEU A 46 9.11 5.98 -9.99
N GLN A 47 8.70 6.85 -10.91
CA GLN A 47 9.57 7.86 -11.52
C GLN A 47 10.14 8.85 -10.49
N ARG A 48 9.32 9.29 -9.52
CA ARG A 48 9.80 10.13 -8.41
C ARG A 48 10.77 9.37 -7.50
N LEU A 49 10.47 8.11 -7.18
CA LEU A 49 11.33 7.23 -6.39
C LEU A 49 12.70 7.01 -7.05
N LEU A 50 12.77 6.86 -8.38
CA LEU A 50 14.06 6.71 -9.09
C LEU A 50 15.02 7.89 -8.86
N ARG A 51 14.47 9.10 -8.64
CA ARG A 51 15.28 10.30 -8.38
C ARG A 51 15.88 10.34 -6.98
N THR A 52 15.24 9.70 -6.00
CA THR A 52 15.63 9.79 -4.58
C THR A 52 16.15 8.47 -4.00
N CYS A 53 15.94 7.34 -4.67
CA CYS A 53 16.34 6.03 -4.17
C CYS A 53 17.86 5.81 -4.25
N HIS A 54 18.35 4.95 -3.35
CA HIS A 54 19.73 4.50 -3.34
C HIS A 54 20.07 3.74 -4.63
N PRO A 55 21.29 3.88 -5.20
CA PRO A 55 21.66 3.23 -6.47
C PRO A 55 21.41 1.72 -6.53
N SER A 56 21.56 1.00 -5.41
CA SER A 56 21.28 -0.44 -5.32
C SER A 56 19.84 -0.82 -5.63
N ASN A 57 18.88 0.08 -5.38
CA ASN A 57 17.45 -0.18 -5.57
C ASN A 57 16.94 0.31 -6.94
N ARG A 58 17.75 1.09 -7.67
CA ARG A 58 17.36 1.66 -8.97
C ARG A 58 16.94 0.59 -9.99
N PRO A 59 17.69 -0.53 -10.19
CA PRO A 59 17.30 -1.54 -11.17
C PRO A 59 15.91 -2.14 -10.88
N ALA A 60 15.63 -2.46 -9.60
CA ALA A 60 14.35 -3.02 -9.19
C ALA A 60 13.18 -2.04 -9.41
N ILE A 61 13.37 -0.75 -9.09
CA ILE A 61 12.35 0.28 -9.30
C ILE A 61 12.12 0.52 -10.80
N GLN A 62 13.16 0.46 -11.63
CA GLN A 62 13.05 0.63 -13.07
C GLN A 62 12.27 -0.51 -13.73
N VAL A 63 12.49 -1.75 -13.30
CA VAL A 63 11.68 -2.90 -13.76
C VAL A 63 10.21 -2.73 -13.38
N ARG A 64 9.93 -2.29 -12.15
CA ARG A 64 8.56 -2.01 -11.71
C ARG A 64 7.91 -0.89 -12.52
N LEU A 65 8.66 0.16 -12.87
CA LEU A 65 8.15 1.25 -13.70
C LEU A 65 7.76 0.74 -15.09
N LEU A 66 8.63 -0.05 -15.73
CA LEU A 66 8.34 -0.62 -17.06
C LEU A 66 7.11 -1.54 -17.06
N ARG A 67 6.90 -2.31 -15.97
CA ARG A 67 5.69 -3.12 -15.81
C ARG A 67 4.45 -2.23 -15.65
N ALA A 68 4.51 -1.22 -14.79
CA ALA A 68 3.40 -0.30 -14.60
C ALA A 68 3.04 0.47 -15.89
N GLU A 69 4.02 0.85 -16.71
CA GLU A 69 3.80 1.50 -18.02
C GLU A 69 3.15 0.56 -19.05
N ARG A 70 3.26 -0.76 -18.86
CA ARG A 70 2.58 -1.80 -19.66
C ARG A 70 1.26 -2.25 -19.04
N GLU A 71 0.82 -1.60 -17.98
CA GLU A 71 -0.35 -2.01 -17.19
C GLU A 71 -0.21 -3.45 -16.65
N GLU A 72 1.00 -3.81 -16.25
CA GLU A 72 1.35 -5.11 -15.70
C GLU A 72 1.74 -5.00 -14.21
N GLY A 73 1.36 -6.01 -13.42
CA GLY A 73 1.69 -6.10 -12.00
C GLY A 73 0.78 -5.25 -11.10
N ALA A 74 1.18 -5.12 -9.84
CA ALA A 74 0.40 -4.42 -8.82
C ALA A 74 0.41 -2.89 -9.02
N THR A 75 -0.74 -2.27 -8.82
CA THR A 75 -0.88 -0.81 -8.77
C THR A 75 -0.58 -0.26 -7.37
N LEU A 76 -0.48 1.06 -7.25
CA LEU A 76 -0.38 1.73 -5.97
C LEU A 76 -1.62 1.46 -5.09
N PHE A 77 -2.79 1.34 -5.69
CA PHE A 77 -3.98 0.90 -4.96
C PHE A 77 -3.80 -0.49 -4.37
N ASP A 78 -3.32 -1.44 -5.17
CA ASP A 78 -3.10 -2.82 -4.73
C ASP A 78 -2.04 -2.88 -3.63
N GLU A 79 -0.94 -2.14 -3.75
CA GLU A 79 0.09 -2.03 -2.71
C GLU A 79 -0.48 -1.54 -1.37
N ILE A 80 -1.37 -0.53 -1.39
CA ILE A 80 -2.01 -0.02 -0.16
C ILE A 80 -2.94 -1.08 0.44
N VAL A 81 -3.70 -1.77 -0.41
CA VAL A 81 -4.61 -2.84 0.02
C VAL A 81 -3.82 -4.02 0.63
N GLU A 82 -2.69 -4.41 0.03
CA GLU A 82 -1.79 -5.43 0.56
C GLU A 82 -1.24 -5.03 1.92
N ILE A 83 -0.71 -3.81 2.06
CA ILE A 83 -0.22 -3.30 3.35
C ILE A 83 -1.30 -3.37 4.44
N ILE A 84 -2.55 -3.01 4.13
CA ILE A 84 -3.65 -3.09 5.11
C ILE A 84 -3.97 -4.55 5.46
N ARG A 85 -3.97 -5.44 4.46
CA ARG A 85 -4.28 -6.87 4.64
C ARG A 85 -3.20 -7.62 5.40
N ASP A 86 -1.94 -7.19 5.30
CA ASP A 86 -0.83 -7.74 6.09
C ASP A 86 -0.99 -7.46 7.59
N HIS A 87 -1.81 -6.47 7.95
CA HIS A 87 -2.22 -6.19 9.33
C HIS A 87 -3.58 -6.83 9.67
N GLY A 88 -4.07 -7.73 8.82
CA GLY A 88 -5.34 -8.41 8.99
C GLY A 88 -5.34 -9.39 10.17
N PRO A 89 -6.52 -9.94 10.51
CA PRO A 89 -6.64 -10.91 11.58
C PRO A 89 -5.79 -12.16 11.33
N ASP A 90 -5.04 -12.55 12.36
CA ASP A 90 -4.28 -13.79 12.38
C ASP A 90 -5.28 -14.97 12.47
N PRO A 91 -5.14 -16.05 11.68
CA PRO A 91 -5.96 -17.25 11.84
C PRO A 91 -5.98 -17.81 13.27
N ASP A 92 -4.90 -17.63 14.05
CA ASP A 92 -4.84 -18.09 15.44
C ASP A 92 -5.48 -17.08 16.43
N GLN A 93 -5.65 -15.82 16.03
CA GLN A 93 -6.26 -14.74 16.82
C GLN A 93 -7.19 -13.88 15.94
N PRO A 94 -8.34 -14.43 15.48
CA PRO A 94 -9.19 -13.82 14.45
C PRO A 94 -9.91 -12.54 14.88
N GLN A 95 -9.80 -12.20 16.17
CA GLN A 95 -10.40 -11.04 16.82
C GLN A 95 -9.44 -9.86 16.97
N ASP A 96 -8.19 -10.02 16.57
CA ASP A 96 -7.18 -8.97 16.49
C ASP A 96 -6.97 -8.57 15.01
N GLY A 97 -6.39 -7.41 14.75
CA GLY A 97 -6.05 -6.97 13.38
C GLY A 97 -7.14 -6.20 12.61
N ILE A 98 -6.83 -5.84 11.37
CA ILE A 98 -7.59 -4.90 10.56
C ILE A 98 -8.45 -5.65 9.53
N ARG A 99 -9.77 -5.42 9.57
CA ARG A 99 -10.67 -5.84 8.49
C ARG A 99 -10.87 -4.70 7.50
N LEU A 100 -10.41 -4.87 6.27
CA LEU A 100 -10.62 -3.90 5.19
C LEU A 100 -11.97 -4.11 4.50
N GLU A 101 -12.82 -3.08 4.49
CA GLU A 101 -14.05 -2.99 3.71
C GLU A 101 -13.86 -1.96 2.59
N LEU A 102 -13.95 -2.39 1.33
CA LEU A 102 -13.92 -1.53 0.15
C LEU A 102 -15.37 -1.22 -0.26
N LEU A 103 -15.76 0.05 -0.26
CA LEU A 103 -17.14 0.52 -0.42
C LEU A 103 -17.28 1.53 -1.57
#